data_AF-A0A367JSB5-F1
#
_entry.id   AF-A0A367JSB5-F1
#
_cell.length_a   1.000
_cell.length_b   1.000
_cell.length_c   1.000
_cell.angle_alpha   90.00
_cell.angle_beta   90.00
_cell.angle_gamma   90.00
#
_symmetry.space_group_name_H-M   'P 1'
#
loop_
_entity.id
_entity.type
_entity.pdbx_description
1 polymer ?
#
loop_
_entity_poly.entity_id
_entity_poly.type
_entity_poly.pdbx_seq_one_letter_code
_entity_poly.pdbx_strand_id
1 'polypeptide(L)'
;VSHILNILNKLISWPDIQNSDNQEILQNIIRSIADRISGDSKQKKNSTTQDEDLQQAFRYLSQFGNSIPQSTTAVLLFKILQRLMTFSGQASANLKRDALGVVKQIISTGWFDWRDIRKDIQFLFEQYIELSKNPLEVLHDIVNRVLPAFEEEQSLKEYPLLREDTLINHYQATFDMLKDTDQEAEVVLLQTSQIVKAFERITNYVKTKENKSLLGILLKTSRTYIEQFTKHSIPYFTGIFKAHSNSVLAIFKDFQTTTRMLQIICSHVKVQKEVQLSSYVPPLKKALEIVIYQVKMLLTENRIPSSAFFMGALKHRDMRGAEISSQVS
;
A
#
# COMPACT_ATOMS: atom_id res chain seq x y z
N VAL A 1 -25.60 -12.29 12.50
CA VAL A 1 -24.38 -11.45 12.67
C VAL A 1 -24.23 -10.43 11.54
N SER A 2 -24.15 -10.83 10.27
CA SER A 2 -23.98 -9.90 9.13
C SER A 2 -24.98 -8.73 9.11
N HIS A 3 -26.28 -8.98 9.34
CA HIS A 3 -27.30 -7.92 9.42
C HIS A 3 -27.05 -6.92 10.55
N ILE A 4 -26.59 -7.38 11.71
CA ILE A 4 -26.30 -6.53 12.86
C ILE A 4 -25.11 -5.60 12.55
N LEU A 5 -24.04 -6.15 11.97
CA LEU A 5 -22.88 -5.35 11.55
C LEU A 5 -23.24 -4.36 10.44
N ASN A 6 -24.14 -4.71 9.52
CA ASN A 6 -24.61 -3.78 8.49
C ASN A 6 -25.38 -2.60 9.08
N ILE A 7 -26.26 -2.85 10.06
CA ILE A 7 -26.99 -1.79 10.77
C ILE A 7 -26.00 -0.91 11.52
N LEU A 8 -25.08 -1.51 12.28
CA LEU A 8 -24.06 -0.77 13.00
C LEU A 8 -23.22 0.10 12.07
N ASN A 9 -22.73 -0.47 10.95
CA ASN A 9 -21.95 0.24 9.95
C ASN A 9 -22.71 1.45 9.39
N LYS A 10 -24.00 1.29 9.07
CA LYS A 10 -24.84 2.39 8.58
C LYS A 10 -24.99 3.52 9.62
N LEU A 11 -25.16 3.16 10.90
CA LEU A 11 -25.29 4.14 11.98
C LEU A 11 -23.99 4.94 12.17
N ILE A 12 -22.84 4.28 12.26
CA ILE A 12 -21.56 4.97 12.49
C ILE A 12 -20.98 5.62 11.22
N SER A 13 -21.42 5.21 10.03
CA SER A 13 -21.01 5.80 8.76
C SER A 13 -21.94 6.92 8.30
N TRP A 14 -22.94 7.30 9.11
CA TRP A 14 -23.76 8.49 8.84
C TRP A 14 -22.83 9.72 8.74
N PRO A 15 -22.84 10.48 7.61
CA PRO A 15 -21.90 11.57 7.40
C PRO A 15 -21.89 12.63 8.50
N ASP A 16 -23.06 12.94 9.08
CA ASP A 16 -23.22 14.01 10.07
C ASP A 16 -23.00 13.54 11.51
N ILE A 17 -22.65 12.27 11.74
CA ILE A 17 -22.53 11.73 13.11
C ILE A 17 -21.44 12.43 13.95
N GLN A 18 -20.45 13.05 13.31
CA GLN A 18 -19.38 13.79 13.97
C GLN A 18 -19.71 15.28 14.18
N ASN A 19 -20.84 15.78 13.67
CA ASN A 19 -21.27 17.16 13.88
C ASN A 19 -21.50 17.41 15.38
N SER A 20 -21.28 18.65 15.82
CA SER A 20 -21.49 19.08 17.21
C SER A 20 -22.85 18.68 17.76
N ASP A 21 -23.88 18.76 16.92
CA ASP A 21 -25.27 18.54 17.28
C ASP A 21 -25.58 17.05 17.53
N ASN A 22 -24.74 16.15 17.00
CA ASN A 22 -24.94 14.70 17.06
C ASN A 22 -23.97 14.00 18.04
N GLN A 23 -23.18 14.76 18.80
CA GLN A 23 -22.19 14.22 19.74
C GLN A 23 -22.81 13.31 20.81
N GLU A 24 -24.02 13.63 21.27
CA GLU A 24 -24.76 12.80 22.23
C GLU A 24 -25.17 11.45 21.61
N ILE A 25 -25.62 11.46 20.35
CA ILE A 25 -26.00 10.24 19.62
C ILE A 25 -24.78 9.34 19.46
N LEU A 26 -23.65 9.91 19.04
CA LEU A 26 -22.39 9.17 18.88
C LEU A 26 -21.93 8.55 20.21
N GLN A 27 -21.94 9.31 21.29
CA GLN A 27 -21.60 8.82 22.63
C GLN A 27 -22.51 7.68 23.07
N ASN A 28 -23.82 7.80 22.85
CA ASN A 28 -24.79 6.77 23.22
C ASN A 28 -24.59 5.48 22.43
N ILE A 29 -24.26 5.57 21.13
CA ILE A 29 -23.92 4.40 20.32
C ILE A 29 -22.66 3.71 20.87
N ILE A 30 -21.59 4.47 21.13
CA ILE A 30 -20.31 3.92 21.63
C ILE A 30 -20.52 3.25 22.99
N ARG A 31 -21.18 3.93 23.94
CA ARG A 31 -21.48 3.39 25.27
C ARG A 31 -22.30 2.11 25.21
N SER A 32 -23.32 2.07 24.36
CA SER A 32 -24.16 0.87 24.19
C SER A 32 -23.36 -0.36 23.76
N ILE A 33 -22.26 -0.16 23.03
CA ILE A 33 -21.35 -1.23 22.62
C ILE A 33 -20.34 -1.54 23.73
N ALA A 34 -19.77 -0.52 24.36
CA ALA A 34 -18.80 -0.63 25.45
C ALA A 34 -19.35 -1.43 26.64
N ASP A 35 -20.61 -1.18 27.00
CA ASP A 35 -21.33 -1.84 28.10
C ASP A 35 -21.44 -3.37 27.90
N ARG A 36 -21.19 -3.89 26.70
CA ARG A 36 -21.20 -5.33 26.41
C ARG A 36 -19.94 -6.06 26.90
N ILE A 37 -18.80 -5.38 27.06
CA ILE A 37 -17.61 -5.95 27.73
C ILE A 37 -17.77 -5.90 29.23
N SER A 38 -18.25 -4.75 29.72
CA SER A 38 -18.37 -4.44 31.13
C SER A 38 -19.61 -5.13 31.69
N GLY A 39 -19.58 -6.47 31.74
CA GLY A 39 -20.63 -7.27 32.34
C GLY A 39 -21.02 -6.71 33.70
N ASP A 40 -22.29 -6.29 33.81
CA ASP A 40 -23.02 -6.01 35.05
C ASP A 40 -22.51 -4.95 36.04
N SER A 41 -21.45 -4.19 35.77
CA SER A 41 -21.01 -3.14 36.70
C SER A 41 -21.77 -1.83 36.51
N LYS A 42 -23.06 -1.81 36.89
CA LYS A 42 -23.87 -0.59 37.11
C LYS A 42 -23.25 0.41 38.11
N GLN A 43 -22.09 0.09 38.71
CA GLN A 43 -21.40 0.87 39.74
C GLN A 43 -20.20 1.72 39.25
N LYS A 44 -19.76 1.64 37.98
CA LYS A 44 -18.67 2.50 37.45
C LYS A 44 -19.18 3.72 36.66
N LYS A 45 -20.38 4.22 36.95
CA LYS A 45 -21.02 5.33 36.20
C LYS A 45 -20.39 6.72 36.40
N ASN A 46 -19.43 6.86 37.32
CA ASN A 46 -18.92 8.18 37.72
C ASN A 46 -17.43 8.33 37.38
N SER A 47 -17.02 8.16 36.11
CA SER A 47 -15.83 8.82 35.50
C SER A 47 -15.30 8.18 34.21
N THR A 48 -16.05 7.35 33.48
CA THR A 48 -15.50 6.79 32.22
C THR A 48 -15.40 7.89 31.16
N THR A 49 -14.20 8.09 30.62
CA THR A 49 -13.97 9.06 29.55
C THR A 49 -14.53 8.54 28.21
N GLN A 50 -14.88 9.43 27.28
CA GLN A 50 -15.33 9.02 25.93
C GLN A 50 -14.32 8.11 25.23
N ASP A 51 -13.02 8.33 25.46
CA ASP A 51 -11.95 7.52 24.90
C ASP A 51 -11.90 6.11 25.52
N GLU A 52 -12.22 5.96 26.80
CA GLU A 52 -12.32 4.65 27.46
C GLU A 52 -13.53 3.86 26.93
N ASP A 53 -14.69 4.51 26.78
CA ASP A 53 -15.88 3.90 26.18
C ASP A 53 -15.57 3.43 24.74
N LEU A 54 -14.88 4.25 23.95
CA LEU A 54 -14.46 3.90 22.60
C LEU A 54 -13.49 2.72 22.58
N GLN A 55 -12.50 2.68 23.49
CA GLN A 55 -11.58 1.55 23.60
C GLN A 55 -12.30 0.24 23.98
N GLN A 56 -13.28 0.31 24.89
CA GLN A 56 -14.09 -0.86 25.25
C GLN A 56 -14.94 -1.31 24.06
N ALA A 57 -15.66 -0.40 23.41
CA ALA A 57 -16.46 -0.73 22.23
C ALA A 57 -15.60 -1.39 21.13
N PHE A 58 -14.39 -0.85 20.89
CA PHE A 58 -13.46 -1.39 19.92
C PHE A 58 -12.99 -2.80 20.26
N ARG A 59 -12.59 -3.04 21.51
CA ARG A 59 -12.16 -4.36 21.98
C ARG A 59 -13.28 -5.39 21.83
N TYR A 60 -14.53 -5.01 22.08
CA TYR A 60 -15.69 -5.90 22.02
C TYR A 60 -15.88 -6.40 20.60
N LEU A 61 -15.87 -5.45 19.66
CA LEU A 61 -16.03 -5.74 18.24
C LEU A 61 -14.86 -6.56 17.70
N SER A 62 -13.64 -6.27 18.14
CA SER A 62 -12.43 -6.98 17.71
C SER A 62 -12.45 -8.47 18.10
N GLN A 63 -13.10 -8.83 19.22
CA GLN A 63 -13.24 -10.23 19.65
C GLN A 63 -14.03 -11.10 18.67
N PHE A 64 -14.91 -10.50 17.85
CA PHE A 64 -15.67 -11.26 16.85
C PHE A 64 -14.85 -11.68 15.64
N GLY A 65 -13.64 -11.12 15.44
CA GLY A 65 -12.79 -11.45 14.30
C GLY A 65 -12.66 -12.98 14.10
N ASN A 66 -12.34 -13.71 15.18
CA ASN A 66 -12.10 -15.16 15.16
C ASN A 66 -13.35 -16.02 14.89
N SER A 67 -14.54 -15.46 15.02
CA SER A 67 -15.80 -16.21 15.02
C SER A 67 -16.67 -15.92 13.79
N ILE A 68 -16.21 -15.07 12.87
CA ILE A 68 -16.97 -14.72 11.67
C ILE A 68 -16.75 -15.78 10.57
N PRO A 69 -17.81 -16.45 10.08
CA PRO A 69 -17.69 -17.52 9.08
C PRO A 69 -17.63 -17.04 7.63
N GLN A 70 -17.98 -15.77 7.36
CA GLN A 70 -18.07 -15.21 6.00
C GLN A 70 -17.07 -14.08 5.81
N SER A 71 -16.31 -14.14 4.72
CA SER A 71 -15.26 -13.18 4.38
C SER A 71 -15.79 -11.74 4.30
N THR A 72 -16.92 -11.54 3.63
CA THR A 72 -17.56 -10.22 3.46
C THR A 72 -17.98 -9.60 4.80
N THR A 73 -18.43 -10.42 5.74
CA THR A 73 -18.80 -9.99 7.09
C THR A 73 -17.57 -9.62 7.91
N ALA A 74 -16.45 -10.33 7.72
CA ALA A 74 -15.20 -10.03 8.40
C ALA A 74 -14.59 -8.70 7.89
N VAL A 75 -14.63 -8.47 6.58
CA VAL A 75 -14.24 -7.18 5.97
C VAL A 75 -15.13 -6.05 6.48
N LEU A 76 -16.44 -6.27 6.62
CA LEU A 76 -17.35 -5.27 7.18
C LEU A 76 -17.02 -4.93 8.64
N LEU A 77 -16.72 -5.94 9.47
CA LEU A 77 -16.25 -5.73 10.84
C LEU A 77 -14.99 -4.85 10.86
N PHE A 78 -14.02 -5.16 10.00
CA PHE A 78 -12.78 -4.38 9.94
C PHE A 78 -13.02 -2.91 9.53
N LYS A 79 -13.90 -2.66 8.54
CA LYS A 79 -14.30 -1.29 8.14
C LYS A 79 -15.01 -0.54 9.27
N ILE A 80 -15.83 -1.22 10.07
CA ILE A 80 -16.45 -0.65 11.28
C ILE A 80 -15.39 -0.22 12.29
N LEU A 81 -14.41 -1.08 12.56
CA LEU A 81 -13.30 -0.77 13.46
C LEU A 81 -12.51 0.45 12.98
N GLN A 82 -12.18 0.52 11.69
CA GLN A 82 -11.54 1.71 11.12
C GLN A 82 -12.37 2.98 11.32
N ARG A 83 -13.68 2.92 11.08
CA ARG A 83 -14.56 4.06 11.30
C ARG A 83 -14.53 4.51 12.77
N LEU A 84 -14.55 3.57 13.72
CA LEU A 84 -14.42 3.88 15.14
C LEU A 84 -13.07 4.54 15.48
N MET A 85 -11.96 4.15 14.83
CA MET A 85 -10.67 4.83 15.02
C MET A 85 -10.73 6.31 14.62
N THR A 86 -11.54 6.68 13.62
CA THR A 86 -11.71 8.08 13.20
C THR A 86 -12.43 8.95 14.24
N PHE A 87 -13.07 8.33 15.24
CA PHE A 87 -13.71 9.03 16.36
C PHE A 87 -12.76 9.26 17.54
N SER A 88 -11.62 8.58 17.57
CA SER A 88 -10.59 8.85 18.58
C SER A 88 -9.77 10.08 18.19
N GLY A 89 -9.63 11.05 19.11
CA GLY A 89 -8.80 12.24 18.89
C GLY A 89 -7.31 11.91 18.74
N GLN A 90 -6.88 10.78 19.30
CA GLN A 90 -5.60 10.14 19.03
C GLN A 90 -5.85 8.63 18.91
N ALA A 91 -5.63 8.06 17.72
CA ALA A 91 -5.71 6.62 17.53
C ALA A 91 -4.68 5.92 18.43
N SER A 92 -5.10 5.52 19.62
CA SER A 92 -4.21 4.95 20.63
C SER A 92 -3.53 3.70 20.06
N ALA A 93 -2.27 3.48 20.45
CA ALA A 93 -1.48 2.33 19.98
C ALA A 93 -2.22 0.98 20.17
N ASN A 94 -3.10 0.91 21.17
CA ASN A 94 -3.95 -0.24 21.43
C ASN A 94 -5.00 -0.48 20.32
N LEU A 95 -5.68 0.56 19.84
CA LEU A 95 -6.66 0.44 18.76
C LEU A 95 -6.01 -0.04 17.47
N LYS A 96 -4.84 0.54 17.12
CA LYS A 96 -4.06 0.13 15.95
C LYS A 96 -3.62 -1.33 16.06
N ARG A 97 -3.15 -1.77 17.23
CA ARG A 97 -2.77 -3.15 17.49
C ARG A 97 -3.95 -4.12 17.34
N ASP A 98 -5.10 -3.77 17.88
CA ASP A 98 -6.29 -4.62 17.83
C ASP A 98 -6.85 -4.68 16.39
N ALA A 99 -6.85 -3.55 15.66
CA ALA A 99 -7.15 -3.49 14.22
C ALA A 99 -6.20 -4.36 13.39
N LEU A 100 -4.90 -4.28 13.67
CA LEU A 100 -3.87 -5.10 13.04
C LEU A 100 -4.13 -6.60 13.26
N GLY A 101 -4.54 -6.99 14.46
CA GLY A 101 -4.93 -8.36 14.78
C GLY A 101 -6.07 -8.86 13.89
N VAL A 102 -7.13 -8.05 13.75
CA VAL A 102 -8.29 -8.40 12.92
C VAL A 102 -7.92 -8.50 11.44
N VAL A 103 -7.21 -7.52 10.87
CA VAL A 103 -6.83 -7.59 9.44
C VAL A 103 -5.86 -8.74 9.17
N LYS A 104 -4.89 -8.97 10.06
CA LYS A 104 -3.95 -10.11 9.96
C LYS A 104 -4.71 -11.44 9.96
N GLN A 105 -5.73 -11.55 10.80
CA GLN A 105 -6.57 -12.75 10.86
C GLN A 105 -7.36 -12.93 9.55
N ILE A 106 -7.95 -11.87 9.00
CA ILE A 106 -8.68 -11.93 7.73
C ILE A 106 -7.76 -12.40 6.59
N ILE A 107 -6.55 -11.84 6.46
CA ILE A 107 -5.63 -12.21 5.37
C ILE A 107 -5.06 -13.62 5.49
N SER A 108 -4.94 -14.13 6.73
CA SER A 108 -4.40 -15.46 7.03
C SER A 108 -5.47 -16.56 7.02
N THR A 109 -6.74 -16.22 6.81
CA THR A 109 -7.85 -17.17 6.82
C THR A 109 -8.15 -17.70 5.41
N GLY A 110 -8.23 -19.02 5.26
CA GLY A 110 -8.60 -19.70 4.02
C GLY A 110 -10.10 -19.63 3.73
N TRP A 111 -10.60 -18.44 3.37
CA TRP A 111 -12.02 -18.21 3.10
C TRP A 111 -12.55 -19.06 1.94
N PHE A 112 -13.65 -19.78 2.17
CA PHE A 112 -14.33 -20.53 1.11
C PHE A 112 -14.98 -19.59 0.08
N ASP A 113 -15.45 -18.43 0.55
CA ASP A 113 -16.10 -17.36 -0.19
C ASP A 113 -15.15 -16.22 -0.61
N TRP A 114 -13.83 -16.48 -0.68
CA TRP A 114 -12.81 -15.45 -0.97
C TRP A 114 -13.07 -14.59 -2.21
N ARG A 115 -13.78 -15.13 -3.21
CA ARG A 115 -14.13 -14.40 -4.44
C ARG A 115 -14.99 -13.17 -4.17
N ASP A 116 -15.79 -13.21 -3.11
CA ASP A 116 -16.70 -12.13 -2.74
C ASP A 116 -15.95 -10.90 -2.19
N ILE A 117 -14.74 -11.12 -1.65
CA ILE A 117 -13.85 -10.06 -1.14
C ILE A 117 -12.70 -9.75 -2.09
N ARG A 118 -12.67 -10.27 -3.33
CA ARG A 118 -11.56 -10.06 -4.28
C ARG A 118 -11.18 -8.58 -4.43
N LYS A 119 -12.18 -7.70 -4.49
CA LYS A 119 -12.00 -6.24 -4.60
C LYS A 119 -11.43 -5.58 -3.33
N ASP A 120 -11.58 -6.22 -2.18
CA ASP A 120 -11.14 -5.72 -0.88
C ASP A 120 -9.73 -6.22 -0.50
N ILE A 121 -9.18 -7.22 -1.22
CA ILE A 121 -7.86 -7.81 -0.90
C ILE A 121 -6.75 -6.77 -0.89
N GLN A 122 -6.70 -5.89 -1.89
CA GLN A 122 -5.71 -4.80 -1.93
C GLN A 122 -5.79 -3.95 -0.66
N PHE A 123 -7.00 -3.50 -0.35
CA PHE A 123 -7.28 -2.69 0.82
C PHE A 123 -6.89 -3.40 2.12
N LEU A 124 -7.14 -4.71 2.25
CA LEU A 124 -6.76 -5.47 3.45
C LEU A 124 -5.23 -5.53 3.61
N PHE A 125 -4.48 -5.70 2.53
CA PHE A 125 -3.01 -5.72 2.59
C PHE A 125 -2.42 -4.34 2.83
N GLU A 126 -2.98 -3.28 2.23
CA GLU A 126 -2.69 -1.88 2.55
C GLU A 126 -2.81 -1.66 4.06
N GLN A 127 -3.94 -2.05 4.63
CA GLN A 127 -4.19 -1.86 6.05
C GLN A 127 -3.32 -2.74 6.94
N TYR A 128 -3.00 -3.97 6.52
CA TYR A 128 -2.03 -4.81 7.25
C TYR A 128 -0.64 -4.16 7.31
N ILE A 129 -0.17 -3.59 6.20
CA ILE A 129 1.12 -2.91 6.12
C ILE A 129 1.09 -1.61 6.95
N GLU A 130 0.08 -0.76 6.74
CA GLU A 130 -0.04 0.54 7.41
C GLU A 130 -0.21 0.44 8.93
N LEU A 131 -0.96 -0.55 9.41
CA LEU A 131 -1.18 -0.74 10.86
C LEU A 131 -0.01 -1.46 11.55
N SER A 132 0.93 -2.03 10.79
CA SER A 132 2.10 -2.71 11.35
C SER A 132 3.07 -1.73 11.99
N LYS A 133 3.78 -2.19 13.04
CA LYS A 133 4.80 -1.38 13.72
C LYS A 133 5.93 -0.95 12.77
N ASN A 134 6.34 -1.87 11.89
CA ASN A 134 7.38 -1.67 10.90
C ASN A 134 6.82 -2.00 9.50
N PRO A 135 6.07 -1.10 8.84
CA PRO A 135 5.45 -1.34 7.53
C PRO A 135 6.46 -1.82 6.47
N LEU A 136 7.68 -1.30 6.51
CA LEU A 136 8.74 -1.63 5.56
C LEU A 136 9.35 -3.01 5.78
N GLU A 137 9.42 -3.47 7.01
CA GLU A 137 9.88 -4.82 7.32
C GLU A 137 8.86 -5.85 6.81
N VAL A 138 7.57 -5.57 7.01
CA VAL A 138 6.48 -6.36 6.43
C VAL A 138 6.56 -6.37 4.91
N LEU A 139 6.78 -5.21 4.30
CA LEU A 139 6.97 -5.11 2.87
C LEU A 139 8.17 -5.94 2.38
N HIS A 140 9.30 -5.80 3.06
CA HIS A 140 10.51 -6.54 2.75
C HIS A 140 10.27 -8.06 2.83
N ASP A 141 9.60 -8.53 3.88
CA ASP A 141 9.25 -9.94 4.03
C ASP A 141 8.32 -10.44 2.92
N ILE A 142 7.27 -9.66 2.60
CA ILE A 142 6.37 -9.96 1.48
C ILE A 142 7.20 -10.10 0.20
N VAL A 143 8.03 -9.11 -0.12
CA VAL A 143 8.74 -9.07 -1.39
C VAL A 143 9.82 -10.16 -1.52
N ASN A 144 10.51 -10.48 -0.44
CA ASN A 144 11.73 -11.29 -0.50
C ASN A 144 11.57 -12.73 -0.01
N ARG A 145 10.52 -13.01 0.75
CA ARG A 145 10.24 -14.35 1.26
C ARG A 145 8.92 -14.87 0.73
N VAL A 146 7.83 -14.11 0.92
CA VAL A 146 6.48 -14.60 0.63
C VAL A 146 6.27 -14.78 -0.86
N LEU A 147 6.67 -13.82 -1.70
CA LEU A 147 6.45 -13.94 -3.14
C LEU A 147 7.31 -15.03 -3.78
N PRO A 148 8.63 -15.11 -3.55
CA PRO A 148 9.41 -16.20 -4.13
C PRO A 148 8.90 -17.58 -3.70
N ALA A 149 8.50 -17.75 -2.43
CA ALA A 149 7.90 -18.99 -1.95
C ALA A 149 6.56 -19.29 -2.66
N PHE A 150 5.72 -18.27 -2.88
CA PHE A 150 4.48 -18.43 -3.63
C PHE A 150 4.73 -18.85 -5.09
N GLU A 151 5.82 -18.39 -5.71
CA GLU A 151 6.18 -18.79 -7.07
C GLU A 151 6.55 -20.27 -7.18
N GLU A 152 7.22 -20.81 -6.16
CA GLU A 152 7.65 -22.20 -6.11
C GLU A 152 6.49 -23.13 -5.75
N GLU A 153 5.67 -22.73 -4.77
CA GLU A 153 4.64 -23.60 -4.18
C GLU A 153 3.23 -23.38 -4.77
N GLN A 154 3.01 -22.29 -5.53
CA GLN A 154 1.72 -21.81 -6.07
C GLN A 154 0.59 -21.58 -5.06
N SER A 155 0.84 -21.87 -3.78
CA SER A 155 -0.09 -21.64 -2.69
C SER A 155 0.69 -21.62 -1.38
N LEU A 156 0.36 -20.66 -0.51
CA LEU A 156 0.99 -20.54 0.81
C LEU A 156 -0.08 -20.62 1.89
N LYS A 157 0.13 -21.50 2.88
CA LYS A 157 -0.81 -21.67 4.00
C LYS A 157 -0.95 -20.41 4.85
N GLU A 158 0.14 -19.64 5.00
CA GLU A 158 0.16 -18.38 5.75
C GLU A 158 -0.51 -17.22 4.98
N TYR A 159 -0.60 -17.34 3.65
CA TYR A 159 -1.14 -16.31 2.77
C TYR A 159 -2.17 -16.89 1.78
N PRO A 160 -3.31 -17.42 2.28
CA PRO A 160 -4.31 -18.08 1.43
C PRO A 160 -5.02 -17.15 0.44
N LEU A 161 -4.96 -15.83 0.68
CA LEU A 161 -5.46 -14.80 -0.24
C LEU A 161 -4.42 -14.36 -1.27
N LEU A 162 -3.16 -14.79 -1.16
CA LEU A 162 -2.15 -14.64 -2.19
C LEU A 162 -2.39 -15.69 -3.28
N ARG A 163 -2.84 -15.22 -4.44
CA ARG A 163 -3.22 -16.02 -5.60
C ARG A 163 -2.71 -15.33 -6.86
N GLU A 164 -2.59 -16.05 -7.97
CA GLU A 164 -2.14 -15.46 -9.24
C GLU A 164 -2.98 -14.24 -9.65
N ASP A 165 -4.28 -14.27 -9.38
CA ASP A 165 -5.24 -13.21 -9.73
C ASP A 165 -5.34 -12.09 -8.70
N THR A 166 -4.71 -12.23 -7.54
CA THR A 166 -4.69 -11.24 -6.45
C THR A 166 -3.28 -10.73 -6.15
N LEU A 167 -2.24 -11.37 -6.72
CA LEU A 167 -0.82 -11.08 -6.55
C LEU A 167 -0.51 -9.58 -6.63
N ILE A 168 -1.21 -8.94 -7.54
CA ILE A 168 -1.05 -7.54 -7.89
C ILE A 168 -1.69 -6.60 -6.88
N ASN A 169 -2.84 -6.97 -6.33
CA ASN A 169 -3.51 -6.21 -5.28
C ASN A 169 -2.58 -6.07 -4.06
N HIS A 170 -1.71 -7.06 -3.80
CA HIS A 170 -0.68 -7.00 -2.78
C HIS A 170 0.46 -6.00 -3.11
N TYR A 171 0.77 -5.81 -4.39
CA TYR A 171 1.83 -4.87 -4.81
C TYR A 171 1.42 -3.41 -4.71
N GLN A 172 0.16 -3.08 -4.99
CA GLN A 172 -0.30 -1.68 -4.95
C GLN A 172 -0.18 -1.05 -3.57
N ALA A 173 -0.36 -1.86 -2.53
CA ALA A 173 -0.32 -1.47 -1.14
C ALA A 173 1.00 -0.82 -0.71
N THR A 174 2.07 -1.14 -1.42
CA THR A 174 3.44 -0.73 -1.11
C THR A 174 3.72 0.75 -1.38
N PHE A 175 2.97 1.35 -2.31
CA PHE A 175 3.40 2.59 -2.98
C PHE A 175 2.89 3.87 -2.32
N ASP A 176 1.95 3.76 -1.37
CA ASP A 176 1.30 4.91 -0.71
C ASP A 176 2.07 5.43 0.51
N MET A 177 3.20 4.82 0.85
CA MET A 177 4.01 5.09 2.05
C MET A 177 4.99 6.27 1.92
N LEU A 178 5.10 6.91 0.75
CA LEU A 178 6.08 7.99 0.49
C LEU A 178 5.59 9.41 0.86
N LYS A 179 4.64 9.54 1.80
CA LYS A 179 4.02 10.83 2.17
C LYS A 179 4.85 11.56 3.24
N ASP A 180 4.65 12.88 3.34
CA ASP A 180 5.38 13.80 4.23
C ASP A 180 5.55 13.22 5.63
N THR A 181 6.79 13.19 6.11
CA THR A 181 7.16 12.57 7.38
C THR A 181 8.11 13.50 8.14
N ASP A 182 7.82 13.74 9.42
CA ASP A 182 8.67 14.50 10.35
C ASP A 182 9.88 13.68 10.84
N GLN A 183 10.21 12.60 10.15
CA GLN A 183 11.31 11.68 10.50
C GLN A 183 12.67 12.24 10.08
N GLU A 184 13.72 11.79 10.79
CA GLU A 184 15.11 12.07 10.44
C GLU A 184 15.44 11.63 9.01
N ALA A 185 16.31 12.40 8.34
CA ALA A 185 16.62 12.20 6.93
C ALA A 185 17.18 10.80 6.62
N GLU A 186 18.02 10.26 7.50
CA GLU A 186 18.55 8.90 7.37
C GLU A 186 17.44 7.85 7.35
N VAL A 187 16.40 8.03 8.19
CA VAL A 187 15.24 7.14 8.22
C VAL A 187 14.55 7.23 6.87
N VAL A 188 14.12 8.41 6.44
CA VAL A 188 13.38 8.58 5.18
C VAL A 188 14.15 8.03 3.97
N LEU A 189 15.47 8.24 3.92
CA LEU A 189 16.34 7.70 2.87
C LEU A 189 16.39 6.17 2.89
N LEU A 190 16.54 5.55 4.07
CA LEU A 190 16.53 4.10 4.21
C LEU A 190 15.18 3.52 3.77
N GLN A 191 14.08 4.13 4.21
CA GLN A 191 12.72 3.72 3.84
C GLN A 191 12.51 3.81 2.32
N THR A 192 12.92 4.93 1.73
CA THR A 192 12.77 5.14 0.28
C THR A 192 13.62 4.15 -0.51
N SER A 193 14.85 3.87 -0.05
CA SER A 193 15.71 2.84 -0.66
C SER A 193 15.04 1.46 -0.64
N GLN A 194 14.45 1.07 0.49
CA GLN A 194 13.73 -0.21 0.61
C GLN A 194 12.52 -0.29 -0.32
N ILE A 195 11.74 0.79 -0.45
CA ILE A 195 10.59 0.85 -1.36
C ILE A 195 11.05 0.75 -2.82
N VAL A 196 12.12 1.45 -3.21
CA VAL A 196 12.69 1.37 -4.56
C VAL A 196 13.18 -0.06 -4.86
N LYS A 197 13.85 -0.71 -3.91
CA LYS A 197 14.29 -2.11 -4.03
C LYS A 197 13.14 -3.09 -4.13
N ALA A 198 12.08 -2.88 -3.34
CA ALA A 198 10.86 -3.67 -3.45
C ALA A 198 10.28 -3.53 -4.87
N PHE A 199 10.13 -2.31 -5.36
CA PHE A 199 9.60 -2.05 -6.69
C PHE A 199 10.46 -2.65 -7.82
N GLU A 200 11.79 -2.61 -7.68
CA GLU A 200 12.74 -3.25 -8.58
C GLU A 200 12.47 -4.76 -8.70
N ARG A 201 12.37 -5.45 -7.56
CA ARG A 201 12.12 -6.90 -7.50
C ARG A 201 10.79 -7.29 -8.13
N ILE A 202 9.72 -6.54 -7.80
CA ILE A 202 8.38 -6.74 -8.36
C ILE A 202 8.41 -6.59 -9.88
N THR A 203 9.06 -5.52 -10.37
CA THR A 203 9.17 -5.25 -11.80
C THR A 203 9.93 -6.37 -12.51
N ASN A 204 11.03 -6.85 -11.93
CA ASN A 204 11.81 -7.95 -12.48
C ASN A 204 11.03 -9.27 -12.50
N TYR A 205 10.26 -9.54 -11.46
CA TYR A 205 9.38 -10.70 -11.38
C TYR A 205 8.36 -10.72 -12.52
N VAL A 206 7.59 -9.64 -12.67
CA VAL A 206 6.57 -9.50 -13.72
C VAL A 206 7.21 -9.57 -15.11
N LYS A 207 8.39 -8.95 -15.29
CA LYS A 207 9.17 -9.05 -16.52
C LYS A 207 9.52 -10.49 -16.88
N THR A 208 9.88 -11.31 -15.89
CA THR A 208 10.32 -12.70 -16.10
C THR A 208 9.15 -13.64 -16.38
N LYS A 209 8.00 -13.42 -15.75
CA LYS A 209 6.82 -14.28 -15.94
C LYS A 209 6.09 -14.02 -17.26
N GLU A 210 6.22 -12.82 -17.84
CA GLU A 210 5.52 -12.39 -19.07
C GLU A 210 3.98 -12.63 -19.03
N ASN A 211 3.40 -12.71 -17.83
CA ASN A 211 1.97 -12.94 -17.67
C ASN A 211 1.20 -11.64 -17.95
N LYS A 212 0.20 -11.73 -18.83
CA LYS A 212 -0.57 -10.58 -19.32
C LYS A 212 -1.31 -9.81 -18.22
N SER A 213 -1.91 -10.51 -17.25
CA SER A 213 -2.61 -9.84 -16.15
C SER A 213 -1.61 -9.08 -15.27
N LEU A 214 -0.46 -9.71 -14.96
CA LEU A 214 0.63 -9.09 -14.20
C LEU A 214 1.19 -7.86 -14.93
N LEU A 215 1.41 -7.94 -16.24
CA LEU A 215 1.88 -6.82 -17.06
C LEU A 215 0.91 -5.64 -17.04
N GLY A 216 -0.38 -5.89 -17.26
CA GLY A 216 -1.38 -4.83 -17.31
C GLY A 216 -1.44 -4.01 -16.04
N ILE A 217 -1.36 -4.68 -14.89
CA ILE A 217 -1.44 -3.94 -13.64
C ILE A 217 -0.10 -3.35 -13.25
N LEU A 218 1.05 -4.01 -13.50
CA LEU A 218 2.35 -3.38 -13.34
C LEU A 218 2.40 -2.04 -14.10
N LEU A 219 1.97 -2.00 -15.36
CA LEU A 219 1.96 -0.75 -16.13
C LEU A 219 1.12 0.35 -15.47
N LYS A 220 -0.04 0.00 -14.93
CA LYS A 220 -0.94 0.93 -14.23
C LYS A 220 -0.32 1.43 -12.92
N THR A 221 0.25 0.53 -12.12
CA THR A 221 0.75 0.83 -10.78
C THR A 221 2.10 1.51 -10.82
N SER A 222 2.98 1.11 -11.73
CA SER A 222 4.26 1.76 -11.99
C SER A 222 4.07 3.23 -12.33
N ARG A 223 3.03 3.57 -13.09
CA ARG A 223 2.71 4.97 -13.40
C ARG A 223 2.45 5.76 -12.13
N THR A 224 1.52 5.28 -11.30
CA THR A 224 1.17 5.95 -10.03
C THR A 224 2.39 6.07 -9.12
N TYR A 225 3.18 5.00 -8.97
CA TYR A 225 4.39 5.03 -8.16
C TYR A 225 5.41 6.07 -8.67
N ILE A 226 5.68 6.12 -9.97
CA ILE A 226 6.61 7.09 -10.55
C ILE A 226 6.09 8.53 -10.35
N GLU A 227 4.79 8.76 -10.54
CA GLU A 227 4.16 10.06 -10.29
C GLU A 227 4.33 10.48 -8.81
N GLN A 228 4.11 9.56 -7.85
CA GLN A 228 4.30 9.82 -6.42
C GLN A 228 5.77 10.06 -6.05
N PHE A 229 6.68 9.21 -6.52
CA PHE A 229 8.12 9.39 -6.30
C PHE A 229 8.61 10.73 -6.86
N THR A 230 8.14 11.12 -8.05
CA THR A 230 8.45 12.42 -8.65
C THR A 230 7.91 13.57 -7.80
N LYS A 231 6.69 13.44 -7.30
CA LYS A 231 6.01 14.50 -6.55
C LYS A 231 6.56 14.69 -5.14
N HIS A 232 6.93 13.62 -4.46
CA HIS A 232 7.29 13.64 -3.03
C HIS A 232 8.79 13.42 -2.80
N SER A 233 9.37 12.37 -3.37
CA SER A 233 10.77 12.02 -3.12
C SER A 233 11.74 12.99 -3.77
N ILE A 234 11.48 13.46 -5.00
CA ILE A 234 12.42 14.39 -5.66
C ILE A 234 12.54 15.73 -4.91
N PRO A 235 11.46 16.44 -4.55
CA PRO A 235 11.58 17.70 -3.80
C PRO A 235 12.26 17.50 -2.43
N TYR A 236 11.93 16.41 -1.74
CA TYR A 236 12.58 16.06 -0.47
C TYR A 236 14.09 15.87 -0.65
N PHE A 237 14.49 15.07 -1.64
CA PHE A 237 15.90 14.85 -1.97
C PHE A 237 16.62 16.14 -2.33
N THR A 238 15.98 17.05 -3.10
CA THR A 238 16.55 18.37 -3.40
C THR A 238 16.88 19.14 -2.13
N GLY A 239 15.99 19.10 -1.13
CA GLY A 239 16.19 19.79 0.17
C GLY A 239 17.38 19.25 0.97
N ILE A 240 17.60 17.93 0.95
CA ILE A 240 18.61 17.26 1.79
C ILE A 240 19.89 16.89 1.04
N PHE A 241 19.96 17.14 -0.28
CA PHE A 241 20.99 16.57 -1.16
C PHE A 241 22.42 16.90 -0.71
N LYS A 242 22.66 18.13 -0.26
CA LYS A 242 24.00 18.59 0.15
C LYS A 242 24.55 17.77 1.32
N ALA A 243 23.69 17.35 2.23
CA ALA A 243 24.08 16.58 3.42
C ALA A 243 24.11 15.07 3.14
N HIS A 244 23.26 14.56 2.24
CA HIS A 244 23.08 13.12 2.03
C HIS A 244 23.24 12.66 0.57
N SER A 245 24.12 13.32 -0.19
CA SER A 245 24.30 13.08 -1.63
C SER A 245 24.55 11.60 -1.98
N ASN A 246 25.43 10.92 -1.25
CA ASN A 246 25.75 9.51 -1.48
C ASN A 246 24.52 8.59 -1.38
N SER A 247 23.70 8.79 -0.35
CA SER A 247 22.48 8.00 -0.14
C SER A 247 21.45 8.28 -1.22
N VAL A 248 21.25 9.55 -1.60
CA VAL A 248 20.33 9.92 -2.69
C VAL A 248 20.79 9.33 -4.04
N LEU A 249 22.10 9.41 -4.34
CA LEU A 249 22.67 8.85 -5.57
C LEU A 249 22.52 7.32 -5.62
N ALA A 250 22.68 6.63 -4.49
CA ALA A 250 22.44 5.19 -4.40
C ALA A 250 20.97 4.85 -4.72
N ILE A 251 20.01 5.58 -4.13
CA ILE A 251 18.58 5.42 -4.42
C ILE A 251 18.29 5.65 -5.91
N PHE A 252 18.84 6.70 -6.50
CA PHE A 252 18.66 6.96 -7.94
C PHE A 252 19.26 5.88 -8.82
N LYS A 253 20.36 5.24 -8.40
CA LYS A 253 20.97 4.11 -9.13
C LYS A 253 20.04 2.90 -9.13
N ASP A 254 19.46 2.58 -7.99
CA ASP A 254 18.50 1.47 -7.87
C ASP A 254 17.21 1.77 -8.64
N PHE A 255 16.68 3.00 -8.52
CA PHE A 255 15.51 3.43 -9.27
C PHE A 255 15.76 3.43 -10.78
N GLN A 256 16.98 3.75 -11.23
CA GLN A 256 17.37 3.69 -12.63
C GLN A 256 17.25 2.27 -13.20
N THR A 257 17.61 1.23 -12.43
CA THR A 257 17.45 -0.16 -12.86
C THR A 257 15.98 -0.46 -13.16
N THR A 258 15.08 -0.05 -12.28
CA THR A 258 13.64 -0.25 -12.45
C THR A 258 13.06 0.52 -13.63
N THR A 259 13.43 1.80 -13.79
CA THR A 259 12.97 2.60 -14.94
C THR A 259 13.41 1.98 -16.28
N ARG A 260 14.63 1.44 -16.38
CA ARG A 260 15.07 0.70 -17.58
C ARG A 260 14.25 -0.56 -17.82
N MET A 261 13.92 -1.33 -16.78
CA MET A 261 13.06 -2.52 -16.93
C MET A 261 11.67 -2.15 -17.43
N LEU A 262 11.07 -1.09 -16.90
CA LEU A 262 9.76 -0.60 -17.36
C LEU A 262 9.79 -0.12 -18.81
N GLN A 263 10.90 0.46 -19.28
CA GLN A 263 11.08 0.81 -20.69
C GLN A 263 11.10 -0.41 -21.61
N ILE A 264 11.78 -1.47 -21.18
CA ILE A 264 11.81 -2.74 -21.89
C ILE A 264 10.40 -3.35 -21.96
N ILE A 265 9.69 -3.39 -20.83
CA ILE A 265 8.32 -3.90 -20.74
C ILE A 265 7.37 -3.08 -21.62
N CYS A 266 7.43 -1.75 -21.58
CA CYS A 266 6.66 -0.87 -22.45
C CYS A 266 6.89 -1.16 -23.94
N SER A 267 8.13 -1.46 -24.31
CA SER A 267 8.49 -1.77 -25.70
C SER A 267 7.97 -3.15 -26.12
N HIS A 268 8.07 -4.15 -25.25
CA HIS A 268 7.47 -5.48 -25.46
C HIS A 268 5.96 -5.40 -25.69
N VAL A 269 5.24 -4.71 -24.80
CA VAL A 269 3.78 -4.57 -24.88
C VAL A 269 3.36 -3.89 -26.19
N LYS A 270 4.12 -2.89 -26.65
CA LYS A 270 3.89 -2.24 -27.94
C LYS A 270 4.05 -3.21 -29.12
N VAL A 271 5.03 -4.12 -29.06
CA VAL A 271 5.27 -5.13 -30.11
C VAL A 271 4.19 -6.20 -30.14
N GLN A 272 3.67 -6.60 -28.97
CA GLN A 272 2.60 -7.61 -28.89
C GLN A 272 1.24 -7.12 -29.44
N LYS A 273 1.08 -5.82 -29.71
CA LYS A 273 -0.14 -5.20 -30.29
C LYS A 273 -1.43 -5.49 -29.52
N GLU A 274 -1.34 -5.78 -28.22
CA GLU A 274 -2.53 -5.94 -27.39
C GLU A 274 -3.13 -4.58 -27.07
N VAL A 275 -4.35 -4.33 -27.55
CA VAL A 275 -5.01 -3.02 -27.49
C VAL A 275 -5.13 -2.50 -26.06
N GLN A 276 -5.55 -3.36 -25.10
CA GLN A 276 -5.75 -2.96 -23.70
C GLN A 276 -4.43 -2.58 -23.03
N LEU A 277 -3.40 -3.43 -23.12
CA LEU A 277 -2.09 -3.17 -22.50
C LEU A 277 -1.38 -1.97 -23.14
N SER A 278 -1.52 -1.82 -24.46
CA SER A 278 -0.94 -0.70 -25.21
C SER A 278 -1.47 0.66 -24.73
N SER A 279 -2.70 0.72 -24.22
CA SER A 279 -3.29 1.96 -23.69
C SER A 279 -2.57 2.50 -22.44
N TYR A 280 -1.91 1.63 -21.66
CA TYR A 280 -1.18 2.03 -20.45
C TYR A 280 0.23 2.55 -20.73
N VAL A 281 0.80 2.25 -21.91
CA VAL A 281 2.20 2.56 -22.25
C VAL A 281 2.46 4.08 -22.38
N PRO A 282 1.68 4.87 -23.15
CA PRO A 282 1.96 6.30 -23.31
C PRO A 282 2.00 7.11 -22.00
N PRO A 283 1.01 7.00 -21.08
CA PRO A 283 1.07 7.77 -19.84
C PRO A 283 2.20 7.32 -18.91
N LEU A 284 2.55 6.01 -18.88
CA LEU A 284 3.71 5.53 -18.12
C LEU A 284 5.03 6.08 -18.69
N LYS A 285 5.20 6.08 -20.01
CA LYS A 285 6.39 6.68 -20.65
C LYS A 285 6.53 8.16 -20.31
N LYS A 286 5.43 8.91 -20.34
CA LYS A 286 5.43 10.33 -19.92
C LYS A 286 5.88 10.49 -18.46
N ALA A 287 5.38 9.66 -17.54
CA ALA A 287 5.82 9.69 -16.15
C ALA A 287 7.33 9.38 -16.01
N LEU A 288 7.84 8.39 -16.76
CA LEU A 288 9.26 8.05 -16.83
C LEU A 288 10.11 9.22 -17.38
N GLU A 289 9.64 9.93 -18.42
CA GLU A 289 10.31 11.12 -18.97
C GLU A 289 10.45 12.22 -17.93
N ILE A 290 9.35 12.52 -17.23
CA ILE A 290 9.30 13.57 -16.22
C ILE A 290 10.25 13.24 -15.05
N VAL A 291 10.21 12.03 -14.50
CA VAL A 291 11.09 11.69 -13.38
C VAL A 291 12.56 11.71 -13.79
N ILE A 292 12.91 11.22 -14.98
CA ILE A 292 14.28 11.28 -15.51
C ILE A 292 14.74 12.73 -15.66
N TYR A 293 13.87 13.61 -16.17
CA TYR A 293 14.18 15.03 -16.29
C TYR A 293 14.41 15.69 -14.94
N GLN A 294 13.53 15.45 -13.97
CA GLN A 294 13.63 16.01 -12.62
C GLN A 294 14.91 15.53 -11.89
N VAL A 295 15.28 14.26 -12.02
CA VAL A 295 16.55 13.74 -11.49
C VAL A 295 17.74 14.45 -12.15
N LYS A 296 17.73 14.65 -13.47
CA LYS A 296 18.79 15.39 -14.17
C LYS A 296 18.93 16.83 -13.68
N MET A 297 17.81 17.51 -13.46
CA MET A 297 17.80 18.87 -12.94
C MET A 297 18.48 18.95 -11.57
N LEU A 298 18.05 18.10 -10.63
CA LEU A 298 18.64 18.02 -9.29
C LEU A 298 20.15 17.77 -9.34
N LEU A 299 20.61 16.84 -10.19
CA LEU A 299 22.04 16.53 -10.33
C LEU A 299 22.84 17.71 -10.91
N THR A 300 22.26 18.42 -11.88
CA THR A 300 22.89 19.57 -12.54
C THR A 300 23.01 20.76 -11.57
N GLU A 301 21.94 21.05 -10.83
CA GLU A 301 21.92 22.09 -9.80
C GLU A 301 22.96 21.84 -8.69
N ASN A 302 23.20 20.57 -8.37
CA ASN A 302 24.19 20.15 -7.39
C ASN A 302 25.57 19.81 -7.98
N ARG A 303 25.80 20.13 -9.28
CA ARG A 303 27.09 19.97 -9.98
C ARG A 303 27.67 18.56 -9.91
N ILE A 304 26.82 17.53 -9.90
CA ILE A 304 27.25 16.14 -9.93
C ILE A 304 27.79 15.80 -11.33
N PRO A 305 29.06 15.38 -11.46
CA PRO A 305 29.62 15.06 -12.76
C PRO A 305 28.97 13.80 -13.34
N SER A 306 28.85 13.73 -14.66
CA SER A 306 28.28 12.55 -15.34
C SER A 306 29.06 11.26 -15.09
N SER A 307 30.34 11.36 -14.71
CA SER A 307 31.16 10.21 -14.29
C SER A 307 30.72 9.61 -12.95
N ALA A 308 30.15 10.42 -12.05
CA ALA A 308 29.63 9.96 -10.77
C ALA A 308 28.21 9.38 -10.91
N PHE A 309 27.38 9.99 -11.76
CA PHE A 309 26.05 9.48 -12.05
C PHE A 309 25.53 9.97 -13.42
N PHE A 310 25.06 9.04 -14.24
CA PHE A 310 24.45 9.35 -15.54
C PHE A 310 23.11 8.65 -15.72
N MET A 311 22.06 9.45 -15.93
CA MET A 311 20.74 8.97 -16.33
C MET A 311 20.47 9.33 -17.78
N GLY A 312 20.62 8.35 -18.69
CA GLY A 312 20.42 8.56 -20.12
C GLY A 312 18.99 8.97 -20.47
N ALA A 313 18.80 9.59 -21.64
CA ALA A 313 17.47 9.80 -22.21
C ALA A 313 16.81 8.46 -22.56
N LEU A 314 15.48 8.44 -22.64
CA LEU A 314 14.72 7.28 -23.09
C LEU A 314 15.15 6.87 -24.50
N LYS A 315 15.76 5.69 -24.61
CA LYS A 315 16.10 5.06 -25.88
C LYS A 315 15.12 3.92 -26.13
N HIS A 316 14.65 3.78 -27.36
CA HIS A 316 13.89 2.61 -27.78
C HIS A 316 14.81 1.38 -27.70
N ARG A 317 14.47 0.38 -26.88
CA ARG A 317 15.23 -0.87 -26.74
C ARG A 317 14.31 -2.07 -26.82
N ASP A 318 14.78 -3.13 -27.46
CA ASP A 318 14.06 -4.41 -27.52
C ASP A 318 14.16 -5.17 -26.18
N MET A 319 13.50 -6.31 -26.09
CA MET A 319 13.50 -7.15 -24.89
C MET A 319 14.86 -7.68 -24.46
N ARG A 320 15.82 -7.73 -25.39
CA ARG A 320 17.19 -8.18 -25.16
C ARG A 320 18.13 -7.01 -24.83
N GLY A 321 17.59 -5.79 -24.78
CA GLY A 321 18.34 -4.58 -24.46
C GLY A 321 19.07 -3.96 -25.66
N ALA A 322 18.85 -4.45 -26.87
CA ALA A 322 19.41 -3.88 -28.09
C ALA A 322 18.64 -2.61 -28.49
N GLU A 323 19.36 -1.60 -28.95
CA GLU A 323 18.79 -0.31 -29.35
C GLU A 323 17.99 -0.46 -30.65
N ILE A 324 16.69 -0.16 -30.62
CA ILE A 324 15.83 -0.13 -31.81
C ILE A 324 15.76 1.32 -32.29
N SER A 325 16.16 1.55 -33.53
CA SER A 325 16.07 2.87 -34.15
C SER A 325 14.61 3.35 -34.17
N SER A 326 14.37 4.59 -33.75
CA SER A 326 13.05 5.22 -33.68
C SER A 326 12.46 5.58 -35.05
N GLN A 327 13.03 5.08 -36.16
CA GLN A 327 12.66 5.42 -37.53
C GLN A 327 11.95 4.30 -38.32
N VAL A 328 11.27 3.38 -37.66
CA VAL A 328 10.31 2.51 -38.36
C VAL A 328 8.94 2.72 -37.71
N SER A 329 8.23 3.72 -38.24
CA SER A 329 6.80 3.97 -37.98
C SER A 329 5.93 3.04 -38.82
#